data_AF-A0A355D9K6-F1
#
_entry.id   AF-A0A355D9K6-F1
#
_cell.length_a   1.000
_cell.length_b   1.000
_cell.length_c   1.000
_cell.angle_alpha   90.00
_cell.angle_beta   90.00
_cell.angle_gamma   90.00
#
_symmetry.space_group_name_H-M   'P 1'
#
loop_
_entity.id
_entity.type
_entity.pdbx_description
1 polymer ?
#
loop_
_entity_poly.entity_id
_entity_poly.type
_entity_poly.pdbx_seq_one_letter_code
_entity_poly.pdbx_strand_id
1 'polypeptide(L)'
;MTPQNLQYIRGNYPDQVMYFIENNIQEYTKIHTNDLFSFEELTLILLWDIVDEIKLKLLTFTKVPISINKDKYSVVVNEHILCNNLDVNDLPNLFATYEKWDSSIQQVIYNLAIQKLDIVTSNSKNISDKLTKDLISSNDLVNEHKINLFISFIPNLSISKCKEYMYLLGLDDYAKIFVPRSRTKYEITSVSEKLLTAFKNKEWIESFEEAQDKPGYYKIIKRKAVTKTLPSKLL
;
A
#
# COMPACT_ATOMS: atom_id res chain seq x y z
N MET A 1 -14.98 -23.64 33.44
CA MET A 1 -16.12 -23.48 32.50
C MET A 1 -16.37 -24.78 31.72
N THR A 2 -17.62 -25.12 31.39
CA THR A 2 -18.02 -26.22 30.47
C THR A 2 -18.83 -25.64 29.28
N PRO A 3 -18.96 -26.36 28.15
CA PRO A 3 -19.82 -25.95 27.04
C PRO A 3 -21.25 -25.61 27.44
N GLN A 4 -21.86 -26.44 28.30
CA GLN A 4 -23.23 -26.26 28.77
C GLN A 4 -23.36 -24.98 29.61
N ASN A 5 -22.38 -24.69 30.48
CA ASN A 5 -22.38 -23.47 31.27
C ASN A 5 -22.29 -22.23 30.37
N LEU A 6 -21.42 -22.25 29.36
CA LEU A 6 -21.28 -21.14 28.42
C LEU A 6 -22.57 -20.90 27.62
N GLN A 7 -23.18 -21.96 27.08
CA GLN A 7 -24.46 -21.85 26.36
C GLN A 7 -25.58 -21.35 27.27
N TYR A 8 -25.63 -21.81 28.52
CA TYR A 8 -26.61 -21.37 29.49
C TYR A 8 -26.49 -19.86 29.79
N ILE A 9 -25.26 -19.37 30.00
CA ILE A 9 -25.01 -17.94 30.23
C ILE A 9 -25.37 -17.12 28.99
N ARG A 10 -24.96 -17.55 27.79
CA ARG A 10 -25.34 -16.88 26.53
C ARG A 10 -26.85 -16.74 26.35
N GLY A 11 -27.60 -17.79 26.68
CA GLY A 11 -29.06 -17.82 26.49
C GLY A 11 -29.87 -17.08 27.55
N ASN A 12 -29.37 -17.00 28.80
CA ASN A 12 -30.15 -16.46 29.92
C ASN A 12 -29.60 -15.14 30.48
N TYR A 13 -28.31 -14.84 30.25
CA TYR A 13 -27.62 -13.69 30.82
C TYR A 13 -26.65 -13.07 29.78
N PRO A 14 -27.15 -12.59 28.62
CA PRO A 14 -26.32 -12.08 27.53
C PRO A 14 -25.36 -10.96 27.99
N ASP A 15 -25.82 -10.07 28.87
CA ASP A 15 -25.01 -8.96 29.41
C ASP A 15 -23.87 -9.42 30.34
N GLN A 16 -23.91 -10.67 30.81
CA GLN A 16 -22.90 -11.25 31.71
C GLN A 16 -21.90 -12.16 30.97
N VAL A 17 -22.11 -12.41 29.67
CA VAL A 17 -21.29 -13.36 28.88
C VAL A 17 -19.82 -12.96 28.90
N MET A 18 -19.50 -11.71 28.59
CA MET A 18 -18.10 -11.27 28.51
C MET A 18 -17.41 -11.31 29.87
N TYR A 19 -18.10 -10.87 30.93
CA TYR A 19 -17.59 -10.97 32.30
C TYR A 19 -17.33 -12.42 32.69
N PHE A 20 -18.25 -13.33 32.35
CA PHE A 20 -18.09 -14.76 32.62
C PHE A 20 -16.90 -15.37 31.87
N ILE A 21 -16.71 -15.00 30.60
CA ILE A 21 -15.58 -15.45 29.78
C ILE A 21 -14.26 -14.92 30.32
N GLU A 22 -14.18 -13.62 30.67
CA GLU A 22 -12.98 -12.99 31.20
C GLU A 22 -12.47 -13.70 32.45
N ASN A 23 -13.37 -13.97 33.39
CA ASN A 23 -13.06 -14.69 34.64
C ASN A 23 -12.72 -16.17 34.44
N ASN A 24 -12.91 -16.73 33.25
CA ASN A 24 -12.70 -18.14 32.94
C ASN A 24 -11.94 -18.33 31.62
N ILE A 25 -11.09 -17.38 31.23
CA ILE A 25 -10.50 -17.33 29.89
C ILE A 25 -9.65 -18.57 29.56
N GLN A 26 -8.97 -19.13 30.57
CA GLN A 26 -8.19 -20.35 30.44
C GLN A 26 -9.07 -21.57 30.11
N GLU A 27 -10.21 -21.71 30.78
CA GLU A 27 -11.17 -22.78 30.54
C GLU A 27 -11.91 -22.56 29.22
N TYR A 28 -12.27 -21.31 28.92
CA TYR A 28 -12.91 -20.92 27.68
C TYR A 28 -12.11 -21.38 26.46
N THR A 29 -10.79 -21.15 26.45
CA THR A 29 -9.90 -21.61 25.37
C THR A 29 -9.71 -23.12 25.30
N LYS A 30 -9.96 -23.87 26.38
CA LYS A 30 -9.87 -25.34 26.40
C LYS A 30 -11.13 -26.00 25.86
N ILE A 31 -12.30 -25.42 26.16
CA ILE A 31 -13.58 -25.95 25.70
C ILE A 31 -13.96 -25.46 24.30
N HIS A 32 -13.24 -24.47 23.76
CA HIS A 32 -13.59 -23.85 22.49
C HIS A 32 -13.49 -24.84 21.32
N THR A 33 -14.60 -24.98 20.60
CA THR A 33 -14.74 -25.74 19.36
C THR A 33 -15.36 -24.84 18.30
N ASN A 34 -15.33 -25.26 17.03
CA ASN A 34 -16.00 -24.51 15.95
C ASN A 34 -17.48 -24.24 16.27
N ASP A 35 -18.17 -25.19 16.92
CA ASP A 35 -19.60 -25.05 17.26
C ASP A 35 -19.87 -24.06 18.41
N LEU A 36 -18.87 -23.78 19.23
CA LEU A 36 -18.97 -22.82 20.34
C LEU A 36 -18.38 -21.45 20.00
N PHE A 37 -17.75 -21.32 18.83
CA PHE A 37 -17.09 -20.11 18.40
C PHE A 37 -18.07 -18.96 18.19
N SER A 38 -17.74 -17.80 18.76
CA SER A 38 -18.45 -16.55 18.54
C SER A 38 -17.46 -15.49 18.09
N PHE A 39 -17.69 -14.95 16.89
CA PHE A 39 -16.85 -13.89 16.34
C PHE A 39 -16.98 -12.60 17.15
N GLU A 40 -18.18 -12.27 17.62
CA GLU A 40 -18.42 -11.10 18.47
C GLU A 40 -17.61 -11.18 19.77
N GLU A 41 -17.61 -12.35 20.42
CA GLU A 41 -16.80 -12.56 21.63
C GLU A 41 -15.30 -12.47 21.32
N LEU A 42 -14.83 -13.06 20.22
CA LEU A 42 -13.43 -12.93 19.79
C LEU A 42 -13.03 -11.47 19.64
N THR A 43 -13.81 -10.65 18.93
CA THR A 43 -13.46 -9.24 18.70
C THR A 43 -13.28 -8.46 20.00
N LEU A 44 -14.08 -8.77 21.03
CA LEU A 44 -13.94 -8.17 22.36
C LEU A 44 -12.72 -8.73 23.11
N ILE A 45 -12.49 -10.05 23.06
CA ILE A 45 -11.35 -10.72 23.71
C ILE A 45 -10.00 -10.19 23.18
N LEU A 46 -9.91 -9.87 21.87
CA LEU A 46 -8.68 -9.32 21.29
C LEU A 46 -8.24 -8.00 21.95
N LEU A 47 -9.18 -7.24 22.51
CA LEU A 47 -8.96 -5.96 23.18
C LEU A 47 -8.53 -6.10 24.64
N TRP A 48 -8.62 -7.30 25.22
CA TRP A 48 -8.30 -7.52 26.63
C TRP A 48 -6.80 -7.56 26.89
N ASP A 49 -6.42 -7.20 28.11
CA ASP A 49 -5.04 -7.35 28.61
C ASP A 49 -4.81 -8.80 29.08
N ILE A 50 -4.69 -9.69 28.10
CA ILE A 50 -4.42 -11.12 28.28
C ILE A 50 -3.28 -11.56 27.38
N VAL A 51 -2.67 -12.71 27.71
CA VAL A 51 -1.54 -13.27 26.96
C VAL A 51 -1.91 -13.56 25.50
N ASP A 52 -0.98 -13.26 24.59
CA ASP A 52 -1.19 -13.40 23.15
C ASP A 52 -1.50 -14.84 22.72
N GLU A 53 -0.98 -15.86 23.41
CA GLU A 53 -1.23 -17.27 23.10
C GLU A 53 -2.73 -17.59 23.06
N ILE A 54 -3.51 -17.00 23.97
CA ILE A 54 -4.97 -17.14 24.02
C ILE A 54 -5.60 -16.49 22.78
N LYS A 55 -5.20 -15.26 22.46
CA LYS A 55 -5.72 -14.50 21.31
C LYS A 55 -5.43 -15.23 20.00
N LEU A 56 -4.19 -15.69 19.82
CA LEU A 56 -3.73 -16.43 18.65
C LEU A 56 -4.47 -17.75 18.49
N LYS A 57 -4.68 -18.50 19.58
CA LYS A 57 -5.45 -19.75 19.54
C LYS A 57 -6.88 -19.51 19.08
N LEU A 58 -7.55 -18.48 19.60
CA LEU A 58 -8.93 -18.16 19.21
C LEU A 58 -9.04 -17.64 17.77
N LEU A 59 -8.04 -16.92 17.27
CA LEU A 59 -7.97 -16.47 15.87
C LEU A 59 -7.97 -17.64 14.88
N THR A 60 -7.43 -18.80 15.24
CA THR A 60 -7.41 -19.98 14.35
C THR A 60 -8.78 -20.53 13.98
N PHE A 61 -9.82 -20.19 14.75
CA PHE A 61 -11.20 -20.66 14.53
C PHE A 61 -11.95 -19.86 13.47
N THR A 62 -11.36 -18.77 12.95
CA THR A 62 -12.04 -17.92 11.98
C THR A 62 -11.16 -17.58 10.78
N LYS A 63 -11.82 -17.43 9.64
CA LYS A 63 -11.28 -16.79 8.44
C LYS A 63 -12.04 -15.50 8.09
N VAL A 64 -12.96 -15.09 8.96
CA VAL A 64 -13.66 -13.82 8.82
C VAL A 64 -12.62 -12.69 8.89
N PRO A 65 -12.70 -11.70 7.98
CA PRO A 65 -11.82 -10.55 8.03
C PRO A 65 -11.94 -9.75 9.33
N ILE A 66 -10.81 -9.27 9.83
CA ILE A 66 -10.64 -8.50 11.04
C ILE A 66 -9.84 -7.26 10.66
N SER A 67 -10.38 -6.10 11.03
CA SER A 67 -9.68 -4.84 10.82
C SER A 67 -8.46 -4.74 11.75
N ILE A 68 -7.34 -4.28 11.19
CA ILE A 68 -6.08 -4.14 11.89
C ILE A 68 -6.13 -2.96 12.87
N ASN A 69 -5.50 -3.12 14.04
CA ASN A 69 -5.43 -2.03 15.02
C ASN A 69 -4.07 -1.99 15.69
N LYS A 70 -3.21 -1.10 15.18
CA LYS A 70 -1.83 -0.94 15.63
C LYS A 70 -1.72 -0.72 17.14
N ASP A 71 -2.59 0.12 17.69
CA ASP A 71 -2.45 0.61 19.06
C ASP A 71 -3.17 -0.30 20.09
N LYS A 72 -4.01 -1.22 19.63
CA LYS A 72 -4.78 -2.11 20.51
C LYS A 72 -4.30 -3.56 20.52
N TYR A 73 -3.57 -3.99 19.51
CA TYR A 73 -3.05 -5.35 19.42
C TYR A 73 -1.52 -5.36 19.55
N SER A 74 -0.98 -6.42 20.13
CA SER A 74 0.46 -6.65 20.13
C SER A 74 0.98 -6.87 18.71
N VAL A 75 2.30 -6.80 18.53
CA VAL A 75 2.95 -7.07 17.24
C VAL A 75 2.59 -8.46 16.72
N VAL A 76 2.64 -9.49 17.58
CA VAL A 76 2.40 -10.88 17.17
C VAL A 76 0.94 -11.10 16.75
N VAL A 77 -0.01 -10.48 17.46
CA VAL A 77 -1.44 -10.55 17.09
C VAL A 77 -1.71 -9.80 15.79
N ASN A 78 -1.14 -8.60 15.61
CA ASN A 78 -1.24 -7.86 14.35
C ASN A 78 -0.66 -8.68 13.18
N GLU A 79 0.51 -9.30 13.36
CA GLU A 79 1.15 -10.13 12.34
C GLU A 79 0.27 -11.31 11.94
N HIS A 80 -0.34 -11.99 12.91
CA HIS A 80 -1.27 -13.07 12.65
C HIS A 80 -2.49 -12.61 11.85
N ILE A 81 -3.10 -11.49 12.24
CA ILE A 81 -4.26 -10.92 11.54
C ILE A 81 -3.88 -10.57 10.10
N LEU A 82 -2.77 -9.87 9.88
CA LEU A 82 -2.31 -9.50 8.53
C LEU A 82 -2.12 -10.71 7.61
N CYS A 83 -1.63 -11.83 8.16
CA CYS A 83 -1.37 -13.04 7.38
C CYS A 83 -2.61 -13.90 7.13
N ASN A 84 -3.62 -13.87 8.02
CA ASN A 84 -4.69 -14.89 8.04
C ASN A 84 -6.11 -14.33 7.96
N ASN A 85 -6.31 -13.10 8.43
CA ASN A 85 -7.63 -12.53 8.69
C ASN A 85 -7.73 -11.07 8.26
N LEU A 86 -6.85 -10.55 7.41
CA LEU A 86 -6.83 -9.13 7.09
C LEU A 86 -8.13 -8.69 6.40
N ASP A 87 -8.77 -7.64 6.94
CA ASP A 87 -9.71 -6.85 6.17
C ASP A 87 -8.97 -6.07 5.07
N VAL A 88 -9.26 -6.43 3.82
CA VAL A 88 -8.67 -5.83 2.61
C VAL A 88 -8.90 -4.32 2.55
N ASN A 89 -9.96 -3.81 3.20
CA ASN A 89 -10.24 -2.38 3.26
C ASN A 89 -9.18 -1.58 4.04
N ASP A 90 -8.38 -2.24 4.87
CA ASP A 90 -7.30 -1.58 5.62
C ASP A 90 -6.01 -1.40 4.81
N LEU A 91 -5.88 -2.07 3.66
CA LEU A 91 -4.66 -2.03 2.84
C LEU A 91 -4.22 -0.60 2.46
N PRO A 92 -5.11 0.30 2.00
CA PRO A 92 -4.71 1.67 1.70
C PRO A 92 -4.05 2.38 2.89
N ASN A 93 -4.61 2.21 4.10
CA ASN A 93 -4.05 2.82 5.31
C ASN A 93 -2.75 2.13 5.75
N LEU A 94 -2.65 0.81 5.62
CA LEU A 94 -1.41 0.06 5.87
C LEU A 94 -0.27 0.53 4.98
N PHE A 95 -0.52 0.73 3.68
CA PHE A 95 0.49 1.24 2.74
C PHE A 95 0.85 2.71 3.02
N ALA A 96 -0.12 3.53 3.42
CA ALA A 96 0.12 4.92 3.81
C ALA A 96 0.98 5.06 5.07
N THR A 97 0.78 4.15 6.03
CA THR A 97 1.41 4.21 7.37
C THR A 97 2.59 3.28 7.53
N TYR A 98 3.05 2.63 6.45
CA TYR A 98 4.11 1.60 6.43
C TYR A 98 5.31 1.90 7.35
N GLU A 99 5.90 3.10 7.25
CA GLU A 99 7.06 3.51 8.06
C GLU A 99 6.83 3.51 9.58
N LYS A 100 5.57 3.60 10.01
CA LYS A 100 5.20 3.65 11.42
C LYS A 100 5.16 2.27 12.06
N TRP A 101 5.09 1.18 11.28
CA TRP A 101 4.96 -0.17 11.80
C TRP A 101 6.31 -0.77 12.20
N ASP A 102 6.29 -1.76 13.10
CA ASP A 102 7.47 -2.55 13.45
C ASP A 102 8.05 -3.27 12.23
N SER A 103 9.35 -3.58 12.25
CA SER A 103 10.07 -4.15 11.11
C SER A 103 9.50 -5.49 10.64
N SER A 104 9.05 -6.36 11.55
CA SER A 104 8.37 -7.61 11.18
C SER A 104 7.07 -7.36 10.43
N ILE A 105 6.26 -6.41 10.90
CA ILE A 105 5.01 -6.02 10.27
C ILE A 105 5.25 -5.32 8.92
N GLN A 106 6.29 -4.49 8.81
CA GLN A 106 6.69 -3.89 7.54
C GLN A 106 6.96 -4.98 6.49
N GLN A 107 7.66 -6.05 6.84
CA GLN A 107 7.89 -7.15 5.89
C GLN A 107 6.57 -7.78 5.40
N VAL A 108 5.59 -7.95 6.29
CA VAL A 108 4.26 -8.47 5.92
C VAL A 108 3.52 -7.48 5.01
N ILE A 109 3.50 -6.19 5.35
CA ILE A 109 2.86 -5.15 4.53
C ILE A 109 3.51 -5.06 3.15
N TYR A 110 4.84 -5.18 3.07
CA TYR A 110 5.58 -5.20 1.82
C TYR A 110 5.15 -6.36 0.92
N ASN A 111 5.07 -7.57 1.50
CA ASN A 111 4.62 -8.76 0.77
C ASN A 111 3.17 -8.60 0.27
N LEU A 112 2.29 -8.01 1.10
CA LEU A 112 0.91 -7.69 0.72
C LEU A 112 0.87 -6.66 -0.42
N ALA A 113 1.72 -5.64 -0.39
CA ALA A 113 1.82 -4.64 -1.46
C ALA A 113 2.22 -5.29 -2.80
N ILE A 114 3.20 -6.19 -2.79
CA ILE A 114 3.59 -6.97 -3.98
C ILE A 114 2.43 -7.81 -4.52
N GLN A 115 1.64 -8.43 -3.65
CA GLN A 115 0.50 -9.26 -4.06
C GLN A 115 -0.69 -8.42 -4.55
N LYS A 116 -0.79 -7.15 -4.13
CA LYS A 116 -1.94 -6.26 -4.35
C LYS A 116 -1.52 -4.94 -5.04
N LEU A 117 -0.72 -5.06 -6.10
CA LEU A 117 -0.24 -3.91 -6.87
C LEU A 117 -1.37 -3.04 -7.46
N ASP A 118 -2.51 -3.65 -7.77
CA ASP A 118 -3.72 -2.95 -8.21
C ASP A 118 -4.23 -1.95 -7.15
N ILE A 119 -4.18 -2.33 -5.87
CA ILE A 119 -4.56 -1.44 -4.76
C ILE A 119 -3.49 -0.36 -4.56
N VAL A 120 -2.20 -0.70 -4.66
CA VAL A 120 -1.09 0.27 -4.57
C VAL A 120 -1.22 1.34 -5.66
N THR A 121 -1.41 0.93 -6.92
CA THR A 121 -1.54 1.83 -8.06
C THR A 121 -2.79 2.69 -7.99
N SER A 122 -3.93 2.14 -7.55
CA SER A 122 -5.17 2.88 -7.35
C SER A 122 -5.09 3.92 -6.23
N ASN A 123 -4.19 3.72 -5.26
CA ASN A 123 -3.97 4.60 -4.11
C ASN A 123 -2.64 5.36 -4.17
N SER A 124 -2.06 5.54 -5.37
CA SER A 124 -0.69 6.03 -5.58
C SER A 124 -0.34 7.38 -4.94
N LYS A 125 -1.35 8.17 -4.57
CA LYS A 125 -1.18 9.47 -3.86
C LYS A 125 -0.84 9.30 -2.38
N ASN A 126 -1.30 8.22 -1.75
CA ASN A 126 -1.28 8.03 -0.30
C ASN A 126 -0.45 6.79 0.07
N ILE A 127 0.70 6.59 -0.58
CA ILE A 127 1.64 5.53 -0.26
C ILE A 127 2.85 6.14 0.45
N SER A 128 3.37 5.45 1.47
CA SER A 128 4.60 5.88 2.16
C SER A 128 5.78 5.98 1.17
N ASP A 129 6.63 6.98 1.38
CA ASP A 129 7.84 7.19 0.58
C ASP A 129 8.78 5.98 0.68
N LYS A 130 8.97 5.43 1.88
CA LYS A 130 9.76 4.22 2.10
C LYS A 130 9.18 3.02 1.35
N LEU A 131 7.87 2.76 1.47
CA LEU A 131 7.24 1.65 0.74
C LEU A 131 7.39 1.81 -0.77
N THR A 132 7.23 3.03 -1.28
CA THR A 132 7.43 3.34 -2.69
C THR A 132 8.86 3.00 -3.12
N LYS A 133 9.86 3.43 -2.35
CA LYS A 133 11.26 3.16 -2.64
C LYS A 133 11.60 1.66 -2.58
N ASP A 134 11.06 0.95 -1.59
CA ASP A 134 11.22 -0.50 -1.41
C ASP A 134 10.61 -1.27 -2.60
N LEU A 135 9.45 -0.85 -3.12
CA LEU A 135 8.81 -1.45 -4.29
C LEU A 135 9.57 -1.14 -5.59
N ILE A 136 10.00 0.10 -5.80
CA ILE A 136 10.77 0.50 -6.99
C ILE A 136 12.14 -0.18 -7.03
N SER A 137 12.74 -0.44 -5.88
CA SER A 137 14.06 -1.10 -5.76
C SER A 137 13.95 -2.62 -5.59
N SER A 138 12.74 -3.17 -5.62
CA SER A 138 12.49 -4.59 -5.35
C SER A 138 13.15 -5.52 -6.38
N ASN A 139 13.72 -6.62 -5.89
CA ASN A 139 14.11 -7.76 -6.71
C ASN A 139 12.98 -8.80 -6.87
N ASP A 140 11.93 -8.69 -6.05
CA ASP A 140 10.77 -9.58 -6.06
C ASP A 140 9.73 -9.17 -7.13
N LEU A 141 9.88 -7.96 -7.69
CA LEU A 141 9.06 -7.45 -8.78
C LEU A 141 9.82 -7.45 -10.11
N VAL A 142 9.19 -8.02 -11.13
CA VAL A 142 9.66 -7.91 -12.52
C VAL A 142 9.71 -6.45 -12.95
N ASN A 143 10.68 -6.11 -13.80
CA ASN A 143 10.97 -4.71 -14.16
C ASN A 143 9.75 -3.98 -14.76
N GLU A 144 8.92 -4.68 -15.53
CA GLU A 144 7.70 -4.10 -16.10
C GLU A 144 6.72 -3.62 -15.01
N HIS A 145 6.50 -4.41 -13.95
CA HIS A 145 5.63 -4.00 -12.84
C HIS A 145 6.19 -2.78 -12.11
N LYS A 146 7.51 -2.71 -11.94
CA LYS A 146 8.18 -1.55 -11.33
C LYS A 146 8.03 -0.28 -12.15
N ILE A 147 8.14 -0.39 -13.48
CA ILE A 147 7.89 0.73 -14.41
C ILE A 147 6.43 1.18 -14.36
N ASN A 148 5.46 0.25 -14.40
CA ASN A 148 4.04 0.59 -14.31
C ASN A 148 3.70 1.27 -12.97
N LEU A 149 4.28 0.78 -11.85
CA LEU A 149 4.17 1.42 -10.54
C LEU A 149 4.73 2.84 -10.56
N PHE A 150 5.97 3.00 -11.03
CA PHE A 150 6.60 4.32 -11.18
C PHE A 150 5.71 5.28 -11.96
N ILE A 151 5.15 4.83 -13.09
CA ILE A 151 4.23 5.62 -13.92
C ILE A 151 2.99 6.04 -13.13
N SER A 152 2.41 5.14 -12.32
CA SER A 152 1.26 5.46 -11.47
C SER A 152 1.56 6.51 -10.39
N PHE A 153 2.82 6.63 -9.96
CA PHE A 153 3.25 7.61 -8.97
C PHE A 153 3.52 9.00 -9.58
N ILE A 154 3.90 9.10 -10.87
CA ILE A 154 4.26 10.36 -11.56
C ILE A 154 3.29 11.52 -11.27
N PRO A 155 1.95 11.34 -11.28
CA PRO A 155 1.01 12.42 -10.96
C PRO A 155 1.26 13.12 -9.63
N ASN A 156 1.92 12.47 -8.67
CA ASN A 156 2.18 12.97 -7.33
C ASN A 156 3.67 13.25 -7.07
N LEU A 157 4.56 12.99 -8.02
CA LEU A 157 6.01 13.20 -7.85
C LEU A 157 6.44 14.63 -8.16
N SER A 158 7.52 15.05 -7.48
CA SER A 158 8.34 16.18 -7.91
C SER A 158 9.31 15.72 -9.01
N ILE A 159 9.84 16.66 -9.78
CA ILE A 159 10.87 16.35 -10.80
C ILE A 159 12.10 15.69 -10.15
N SER A 160 12.48 16.10 -8.93
CA SER A 160 13.61 15.53 -8.22
C SER A 160 13.38 14.06 -7.87
N LYS A 161 12.23 13.72 -7.25
CA LYS A 161 11.88 12.33 -6.93
C LYS A 161 11.71 11.48 -8.20
N CYS A 162 11.14 12.06 -9.25
CA CYS A 162 11.00 11.37 -10.53
C CYS A 162 12.36 10.97 -11.11
N LYS A 163 13.35 11.87 -11.09
CA LYS A 163 14.72 11.55 -11.53
C LYS A 163 15.40 10.48 -10.67
N GLU A 164 15.19 10.51 -9.34
CA GLU A 164 15.69 9.46 -8.45
C GLU A 164 15.14 8.08 -8.87
N TYR A 165 13.82 7.96 -9.07
CA TYR A 165 13.21 6.69 -9.47
C TYR A 165 13.59 6.26 -10.89
N MET A 166 13.77 7.19 -11.82
CA MET A 166 14.34 6.88 -13.14
C MET A 166 15.71 6.22 -13.01
N TYR A 167 16.60 6.77 -12.18
CA TYR A 167 17.92 6.20 -11.96
C TYR A 167 17.85 4.79 -11.37
N LEU A 168 17.00 4.56 -10.36
CA LEU A 168 16.80 3.24 -9.76
C LEU A 168 16.29 2.19 -10.75
N LEU A 169 15.56 2.62 -11.79
CA LEU A 169 14.98 1.74 -12.82
C LEU A 169 15.87 1.62 -14.08
N GLY A 170 17.03 2.27 -14.13
CA GLY A 170 17.86 2.31 -15.34
C GLY A 170 17.23 3.09 -16.50
N LEU A 171 16.41 4.10 -16.18
CA LEU A 171 15.74 5.00 -17.11
C LEU A 171 16.38 6.41 -17.09
N ASP A 172 17.65 6.50 -16.74
CA ASP A 172 18.39 7.76 -16.56
C ASP A 172 18.41 8.63 -17.82
N ASP A 173 18.36 8.02 -19.01
CA ASP A 173 18.26 8.73 -20.28
C ASP A 173 17.01 9.63 -20.37
N TYR A 174 15.91 9.24 -19.73
CA TYR A 174 14.67 10.03 -19.70
C TYR A 174 14.79 11.29 -18.83
N ALA A 175 15.79 11.39 -17.94
CA ALA A 175 16.04 12.59 -17.15
C ALA A 175 16.39 13.80 -18.05
N LYS A 176 16.88 13.55 -19.27
CA LYS A 176 17.15 14.58 -20.30
C LYS A 176 15.89 15.33 -20.72
N ILE A 177 14.68 14.80 -20.44
CA ILE A 177 13.42 15.53 -20.66
C ILE A 177 13.36 16.80 -19.81
N PHE A 178 13.97 16.81 -18.63
CA PHE A 178 13.92 17.99 -17.76
C PHE A 178 15.04 19.01 -18.06
N VAL A 179 15.92 18.71 -19.01
CA VAL A 179 17.01 19.62 -19.39
C VAL A 179 16.49 20.63 -20.41
N PRO A 180 16.66 21.95 -20.17
CA PRO A 180 16.29 22.99 -21.14
C PRO A 180 16.94 22.75 -22.50
N ARG A 181 16.17 22.97 -23.58
CA ARG A 181 16.64 22.82 -24.98
C ARG A 181 17.09 21.41 -25.38
N SER A 182 16.89 20.40 -24.53
CA SER A 182 17.12 19.01 -24.90
C SER A 182 16.26 18.62 -26.11
N ARG A 183 16.91 18.00 -27.10
CA ARG A 183 16.29 17.46 -28.32
C ARG A 183 16.38 15.94 -28.39
N THR A 184 16.58 15.28 -27.24
CA THR A 184 16.67 13.83 -27.16
C THR A 184 15.40 13.18 -27.71
N LYS A 185 15.61 12.14 -28.51
CA LYS A 185 14.55 11.29 -29.07
C LYS A 185 14.59 9.93 -28.39
N TYR A 186 13.43 9.31 -28.24
CA TYR A 186 13.29 8.02 -27.55
C TYR A 186 12.70 7.01 -28.52
N GLU A 187 13.22 5.78 -28.53
CA GLU A 187 12.68 4.71 -29.37
C GLU A 187 11.21 4.43 -29.03
N ILE A 188 10.38 4.23 -30.05
CA ILE A 188 8.96 3.93 -29.89
C ILE A 188 8.82 2.52 -29.31
N THR A 189 8.43 2.48 -28.04
CA THR A 189 8.17 1.27 -27.25
C THR A 189 6.96 1.51 -26.36
N SER A 190 6.31 0.42 -25.91
CA SER A 190 5.21 0.52 -24.94
C SER A 190 5.61 1.29 -23.67
N VAL A 191 6.84 1.10 -23.18
CA VAL A 191 7.38 1.83 -22.02
C VAL A 191 7.49 3.33 -22.32
N SER A 192 8.12 3.69 -23.43
CA SER A 192 8.28 5.10 -23.80
C SER A 192 6.92 5.80 -23.98
N GLU A 193 5.95 5.14 -24.59
CA GLU A 193 4.62 5.70 -24.84
C GLU A 193 3.88 5.97 -23.53
N LYS A 194 3.82 4.98 -22.63
CA LYS A 194 3.19 5.14 -21.31
C LYS A 194 3.87 6.24 -20.49
N LEU A 195 5.21 6.28 -20.50
CA LEU A 195 5.99 7.23 -19.72
C LEU A 195 5.81 8.67 -20.23
N LEU A 196 5.90 8.88 -21.54
CA LEU A 196 5.70 10.19 -22.15
C LEU A 196 4.26 10.66 -22.01
N THR A 197 3.28 9.75 -22.09
CA THR A 197 1.88 10.04 -21.78
C THR A 197 1.71 10.53 -20.34
N ALA A 198 2.34 9.88 -19.37
CA ALA A 198 2.30 10.32 -17.98
C ALA A 198 2.94 11.71 -17.78
N PHE A 199 4.04 12.01 -18.46
CA PHE A 199 4.65 13.35 -18.41
C PHE A 199 3.79 14.42 -19.06
N LYS A 200 3.07 14.09 -20.14
CA LYS A 200 2.10 14.98 -20.77
C LYS A 200 0.94 15.28 -19.81
N ASN A 201 0.37 14.24 -19.20
CA ASN A 201 -0.73 14.37 -18.24
C ASN A 201 -0.32 15.13 -16.97
N LYS A 202 0.94 14.96 -16.53
CA LYS A 202 1.55 15.71 -15.43
C LYS A 202 2.08 17.08 -15.85
N GLU A 203 1.82 17.50 -17.09
CA GLU A 203 2.12 18.84 -17.56
C GLU A 203 3.63 19.19 -17.66
N TRP A 204 4.51 18.19 -17.61
CA TRP A 204 5.96 18.39 -17.73
C TRP A 204 6.43 18.56 -19.18
N ILE A 205 5.65 18.05 -20.12
CA ILE A 205 5.82 18.26 -21.56
C ILE A 205 4.50 18.76 -22.14
N GLU A 206 4.55 19.35 -23.34
CA GLU A 206 3.34 19.78 -24.05
C GLU A 206 2.72 18.61 -24.81
N SER A 207 3.55 17.90 -25.58
CA SER A 207 3.17 16.68 -26.29
C SER A 207 4.42 15.91 -26.72
N PHE A 208 4.23 14.80 -27.43
CA PHE A 208 5.26 14.05 -28.13
C PHE A 208 4.64 13.46 -29.40
N GLU A 209 5.46 13.24 -30.42
CA GLU A 209 5.04 12.66 -31.69
C GLU A 209 6.20 11.92 -32.35
N GLU A 210 5.94 11.08 -33.35
CA GLU A 210 7.01 10.42 -34.10
C GLU A 210 7.87 11.45 -34.85
N ALA A 211 9.19 11.23 -34.81
CA ALA A 211 10.17 12.09 -35.44
C ALA A 211 10.25 11.78 -36.93
N GLN A 212 9.81 12.72 -37.77
CA GLN A 212 9.90 12.60 -39.24
C GLN A 212 11.34 12.38 -39.74
N ASP A 213 12.32 12.95 -39.05
CA ASP A 213 13.74 12.86 -39.38
C ASP A 213 14.43 11.63 -38.74
N LYS A 214 13.71 10.86 -37.92
CA LYS A 214 14.18 9.57 -37.38
C LYS A 214 12.97 8.66 -37.08
N PRO A 215 12.39 8.01 -38.11
CA PRO A 215 11.27 7.08 -37.94
C PRO A 215 11.55 6.02 -36.87
N GLY A 216 10.53 5.59 -36.14
CA GLY A 216 10.66 4.68 -35.00
C GLY A 216 11.10 5.35 -33.70
N TYR A 217 11.21 6.69 -33.66
CA TYR A 217 11.55 7.43 -32.45
C TYR A 217 10.55 8.57 -32.18
N TYR A 218 10.18 8.77 -30.91
CA TYR A 218 9.46 9.95 -30.47
C TYR A 218 10.38 11.16 -30.32
N LYS A 219 9.91 12.31 -30.80
CA LYS A 219 10.42 13.64 -30.43
C LYS A 219 9.50 14.29 -29.40
N ILE A 220 10.09 15.02 -28.45
CA ILE A 220 9.37 15.69 -27.37
C ILE A 220 9.08 17.14 -27.73
N ILE A 221 7.83 17.56 -27.55
CA ILE A 221 7.39 18.95 -27.69
C ILE A 221 7.36 19.57 -26.29
N LYS A 222 8.25 20.54 -26.05
CA LYS A 222 8.37 21.24 -24.76
C LYS A 222 7.34 22.36 -24.69
N ARG A 223 6.78 22.58 -23.49
CA ARG A 223 5.99 23.77 -23.20
C ARG A 223 6.83 25.02 -23.47
N LYS A 224 6.27 25.97 -24.22
CA LYS A 224 6.88 27.30 -24.36
C LYS A 224 6.97 27.94 -22.98
N ALA A 225 8.14 28.46 -22.63
CA ALA A 225 8.25 29.31 -21.46
C ALA A 225 7.34 30.53 -21.66
N VAL A 226 6.44 30.81 -20.71
CA VAL A 226 5.71 32.07 -20.70
C VAL A 226 6.76 33.15 -20.49
N THR A 227 7.13 33.84 -21.57
CA THR A 227 7.90 35.07 -21.48
C THR A 227 7.10 36.03 -20.63
N LYS A 228 7.53 36.29 -19.38
CA LYS A 228 7.08 37.47 -18.63
C LYS A 228 7.44 38.67 -19.50
N THR A 229 6.45 39.25 -20.17
CA THR A 229 6.59 40.55 -20.81
C THR A 229 6.93 41.54 -19.70
N LEU A 230 8.15 42.09 -19.73
CA LEU A 230 8.49 43.24 -18.90
C LEU A 230 7.51 44.37 -19.25
N PRO A 231 6.89 45.04 -18.27
CA PRO A 231 5.96 46.11 -18.54
C PRO A 231 6.70 47.24 -19.26
N SER A 232 6.29 47.50 -20.50
CA SER A 232 6.72 48.64 -21.30
C SER A 232 6.12 49.93 -20.75
N LYS A 233 6.64 50.42 -19.63
CA LYS A 233 6.46 51.80 -19.16
C LYS A 233 7.72 52.28 -18.44
N LEU A 234 8.74 52.58 -19.23
CA LEU A 234 9.79 53.55 -18.92
C LEU A 234 10.16 54.23 -20.25
N LEU A 235 9.30 55.14 -20.68
CA LEU A 235 9.57 56.22 -21.65
C LEU A 235 8.61 57.36 -21.31
#